data_AF-A0A1H0ANB1-F1
#
_entry.id   AF-A0A1H0ANB1-F1
#
_cell.length_a   1.000
_cell.length_b   1.000
_cell.length_c   1.000
_cell.angle_alpha   90.00
_cell.angle_beta   90.00
_cell.angle_gamma   90.00
#
_symmetry.space_group_name_H-M   'P 1'
#
loop_
_entity.id
_entity.type
_entity.pdbx_description
1 polymer ?
#
loop_
_entity_poly.entity_id
_entity_poly.type
_entity_poly.pdbx_seq_one_letter_code
_entity_poly.pdbx_strand_id
1 'polypeptide(L)' 'MEKENRFLKKAAAYRPRKSALEAVGTARKRCFQMKWVVEFDIVGLFDNINHGILIIKQCIETYAENGHTGDLSSAEYLSA' A
#
# COMPACT_ATOMS: atom_id res chain seq x y z
N MET A 1 3.87 14.38 -5.83
CA MET A 1 3.50 14.51 -4.40
C MET A 1 2.12 13.94 -4.08
N GLU A 2 1.17 13.93 -5.02
CA GLU A 2 -0.21 13.49 -4.77
C GLU A 2 -0.36 12.08 -4.16
N LYS A 3 0.41 11.09 -4.61
CA LYS A 3 0.33 9.71 -4.08
C LYS A 3 0.88 9.56 -2.64
N GLU A 4 1.65 10.52 -2.15
CA GLU A 4 2.29 10.47 -0.83
C GLU A 4 1.25 10.46 0.31
N ASN A 5 0.11 11.12 0.11
CA ASN A 5 -0.94 11.25 1.13
C ASN A 5 -1.78 9.98 1.32
N ARG A 6 -1.65 8.98 0.42
CA ARG A 6 -2.34 7.69 0.53
C ARG A 6 -1.60 6.68 1.41
N PHE A 7 -0.33 6.94 1.75
CA PHE A 7 0.42 6.07 2.64
C PHE A 7 0.02 6.26 4.10
N LEU A 8 0.05 5.16 4.87
CA LEU A 8 0.02 5.25 6.31
C LEU A 8 1.19 6.12 6.79
N LYS A 9 0.92 7.04 7.74
CA LYS A 9 1.93 7.97 8.28
C LYS A 9 3.21 7.28 8.76
N LYS A 10 3.09 6.04 9.25
CA LYS A 10 4.18 5.24 9.82
C LYS A 10 4.94 4.38 8.78
N ALA A 11 4.47 4.29 7.54
CA ALA A 11 5.14 3.53 6.48
C ALA A 11 6.43 4.26 6.06
N ALA A 12 7.55 3.54 6.04
CA ALA A 12 8.86 4.10 5.69
C ALA A 12 9.46 3.49 4.41
N ALA A 13 9.03 2.29 4.02
CA ALA A 13 9.53 1.61 2.83
C ALA A 13 9.01 2.25 1.53
N TYR A 14 9.81 2.19 0.46
CA TYR A 14 9.46 2.61 -0.90
C TYR A 14 8.93 4.05 -1.04
N ARG A 15 9.26 4.94 -0.09
CA ARG A 15 8.82 6.34 -0.08
C ARG A 15 9.98 7.31 -0.32
N PRO A 16 9.77 8.36 -1.14
CA PRO A 16 10.76 9.42 -1.28
C PRO A 16 11.06 10.09 0.06
N ARG A 17 12.35 10.35 0.33
CA ARG A 17 12.81 11.04 1.55
C ARG A 17 12.48 10.29 2.87
N LYS A 18 12.30 8.97 2.80
CA LYS A 18 12.24 8.07 3.96
C LYS A 18 13.40 7.08 3.90
N SER A 19 13.94 6.73 5.07
CA SER A 19 15.10 5.83 5.17
C SER A 19 14.85 4.68 6.14
N ALA A 20 15.59 3.59 5.96
CA ALA A 20 15.58 2.47 6.89
C ALA A 20 15.99 2.90 8.32
N LEU A 21 16.91 3.87 8.44
CA LEU A 21 17.35 4.39 9.73
C LEU A 21 16.22 5.08 10.50
N GLU A 22 15.35 5.84 9.82
CA GLU A 22 14.16 6.43 10.45
C GLU A 22 13.19 5.37 10.95
N ALA A 23 13.04 4.26 10.21
CA ALA A 23 12.19 3.14 10.60
C ALA A 23 12.69 2.47 11.89
N VAL A 24 14.00 2.17 11.96
CA VAL A 24 14.64 1.62 13.16
C VAL A 24 14.55 2.57 14.35
N GLY A 25 14.79 3.87 14.12
CA GLY A 25 14.64 4.89 15.16
C GLY A 25 13.22 4.95 15.75
N THR A 26 12.21 4.74 14.90
CA THR A 26 10.80 4.66 15.32
C THR A 26 10.50 3.37 16.07
N ALA A 27 11.01 2.22 15.59
CA ALA A 27 10.86 0.93 16.27
C ALA A 27 11.47 0.97 17.68
N ARG A 28 12.68 1.52 17.82
CA ARG A 28 13.38 1.67 19.11
C ARG A 28 12.54 2.44 20.14
N LYS A 29 11.94 3.58 19.74
CA LYS A 29 11.09 4.38 20.63
C LYS A 29 9.88 3.59 21.14
N ARG A 30 9.28 2.72 20.31
CA ARG A 30 8.11 1.90 20.68
C ARG A 30 8.48 0.68 21.53
N CYS A 31 9.57 0.01 21.21
CA CYS A 31 10.05 -1.16 21.96
C CYS A 31 10.52 -0.80 23.38
N PHE A 32 10.77 0.48 23.67
CA PHE A 32 11.05 0.95 25.02
C PHE A 32 9.79 1.28 25.83
N GLN A 33 8.63 1.38 25.17
CA GLN A 33 7.33 1.50 25.85
C GLN A 33 6.71 0.12 26.16
N MET A 34 7.01 -0.88 25.32
CA MET A 34 6.55 -2.26 25.48
C MET A 34 7.72 -3.22 25.31
N LYS A 35 7.96 -4.10 26.28
CA LYS A 35 9.10 -5.04 26.28
C LYS A 35 8.97 -6.23 25.31
N TRP A 36 8.14 -6.11 24.28
CA TRP A 36 7.88 -7.15 23.29
C TRP A 36 7.74 -6.55 21.89
N VAL A 37 8.08 -7.36 20.88
CA VAL A 37 7.95 -7.03 19.45
C VAL A 37 7.37 -8.22 18.73
N VAL A 38 6.55 -7.95 17.71
CA VAL A 38 6.09 -8.96 16.75
C VAL A 38 6.77 -8.65 15.43
N GLU A 39 7.69 -9.53 15.05
CA GLU A 39 8.36 -9.53 13.74
C GLU A 39 7.58 -10.45 12.80
N PHE A 40 7.32 -9.97 11.59
CA PHE A 40 6.67 -10.76 10.55
C PHE A 40 7.16 -10.31 9.17
N ASP A 41 7.09 -11.23 8.21
CA ASP A 41 7.37 -10.99 6.81
C ASP A 41 6.31 -11.71 5.94
N ILE A 42 6.19 -11.29 4.68
CA ILE A 42 5.22 -11.82 3.72
C ILE A 42 5.97 -12.67 2.69
N VAL A 43 5.66 -13.98 2.68
CA VAL A 43 6.25 -14.92 1.72
C VAL A 43 5.82 -14.58 0.29
N GLY A 44 6.81 -14.36 -0.58
CA GLY A 44 6.57 -14.02 -1.99
C GLY A 44 5.81 -12.71 -2.15
N LEU A 45 6.19 -11.66 -1.40
CA LEU A 45 5.51 -10.35 -1.39
C LEU A 45 5.19 -9.82 -2.78
N PHE A 46 6.08 -9.99 -3.76
CA PHE A 46 5.87 -9.53 -5.13
C PHE A 46 5.31 -10.62 -6.06
N ASP A 47 5.62 -11.89 -5.78
CA ASP A 47 5.24 -13.02 -6.64
C ASP A 47 3.76 -13.41 -6.47
N ASN A 48 3.20 -13.17 -5.28
CA ASN A 48 1.85 -13.59 -4.90
C ASN A 48 0.81 -12.46 -4.96
N ILE A 49 1.13 -11.32 -5.57
CA ILE A 49 0.16 -10.23 -5.75
C ILE A 49 -0.81 -10.59 -6.87
N ASN A 50 -2.12 -10.62 -6.58
CA ASN A 50 -3.11 -10.80 -7.63
C ASN A 50 -3.09 -9.59 -8.59
N HIS A 51 -2.54 -9.81 -9.78
CA HIS A 51 -2.37 -8.77 -10.79
C HIS A 51 -3.69 -8.23 -11.33
N GLY A 52 -4.73 -9.05 -11.40
CA GLY A 52 -6.07 -8.61 -11.80
C GLY A 52 -6.61 -7.54 -10.86
N ILE A 53 -6.53 -7.80 -9.55
CA ILE A 53 -6.92 -6.82 -8.53
C ILE A 53 -6.06 -5.56 -8.60
N LEU A 54 -4.73 -5.70 -8.71
CA LEU A 54 -3.81 -4.57 -8.73
C LEU A 54 -4.12 -3.61 -9.91
N ILE A 55 -4.33 -4.17 -11.10
CA ILE A 55 -4.58 -3.40 -12.33
C ILE A 55 -5.99 -2.84 -12.32
N ILE A 56 -7.02 -3.65 -12.04
CA ILE A 56 -8.42 -3.19 -12.02
C ILE A 56 -8.59 -2.05 -11.01
N LYS A 57 -8.00 -2.19 -9.81
CA LYS A 57 -8.06 -1.14 -8.80
C LYS A 57 -7.38 0.15 -9.27
N GLN A 58 -6.19 0.05 -9.89
CA GLN A 58 -5.50 1.23 -10.42
C GLN A 58 -6.29 1.89 -11.56
N CYS A 59 -6.89 1.10 -12.46
CA CYS A 59 -7.74 1.61 -13.53
C CYS A 59 -8.99 2.30 -12.99
N ILE A 60 -9.70 1.70 -12.03
CA ILE A 60 -10.90 2.30 -11.41
C ILE A 60 -10.55 3.61 -10.70
N GLU A 61 -9.48 3.62 -9.89
CA GLU A 61 -9.04 4.83 -9.19
C GLU A 61 -8.72 5.97 -10.19
N THR A 62 -7.98 5.67 -11.26
CA THR A 62 -7.65 6.67 -12.29
C THR A 62 -8.87 7.10 -13.10
N TYR A 63 -9.80 6.20 -13.39
CA TYR A 63 -11.04 6.53 -14.10
C TYR A 63 -11.94 7.46 -13.27
N ALA A 64 -12.06 7.18 -11.98
CA ALA A 64 -12.79 8.03 -11.03
C ALA A 64 -12.11 9.40 -10.82
N GLU A 65 -10.78 9.44 -10.71
CA GLU A 65 -9.99 10.68 -10.61
C GLU A 65 -10.17 11.59 -11.84
N ASN A 66 -10.43 11.02 -13.03
CA ASN A 66 -10.69 11.77 -14.27
C ASN A 66 -12.16 12.20 -14.45
N GLY A 67 -13.00 12.04 -13.43
CA GLY A 67 -14.38 12.54 -13.44
C GLY A 67 -15.36 11.68 -14.25
N HIS A 68 -14.95 10.48 -14.66
CA HIS A 68 -15.86 9.55 -15.32
C HIS A 68 -16.57 8.67 -14.26
N THR A 69 -17.84 8.95 -14.00
CA THR A 69 -18.72 8.09 -13.20
C THR A 69 -19.47 7.15 -14.14
N GLY A 70 -18.77 6.15 -14.66
CA GLY A 70 -19.36 5.10 -15.51
C GLY A 70 -19.83 3.91 -14.67
N ASP A 71 -20.99 3.36 -15.02
CA ASP A 71 -21.61 2.19 -14.39
C ASP A 71 -20.65 0.98 -14.38
N LEU A 72 -20.37 0.45 -13.19
CA LEU A 72 -19.40 -0.64 -12.96
C LEU A 72 -19.96 -2.02 -13.33
N SER A 73 -21.18 -2.11 -13.88
CA SER A 73 -21.80 -3.35 -14.36
C SER A 73 -20.95 -4.12 -15.38
N SER A 74 -20.00 -3.47 -16.05
CA SER A 74 -19.06 -4.11 -16.99
C SER A 74 -17.84 -4.78 -16.32
N ALA A 75 -17.53 -4.44 -15.06
CA ALA A 75 -16.32 -4.90 -14.38
C ALA A 75 -16.44 -6.33 -13.81
N GLU A 76 -17.67 -6.84 -13.63
CA GLU A 76 -17.93 -8.24 -13.25
C GLU A 76 -17.40 -9.24 -14.29
N TYR A 77 -17.24 -8.81 -15.56
CA TYR A 77 -16.74 -9.65 -16.64
C TYR A 77 -15.22 -9.92 -16.57
N LEU A 78 -14.46 -9.15 -15.79
CA LEU A 78 -13.00 -9.27 -15.71
C LEU A 78 -12.52 -10.12 -14.52
N SER A 79 -13.45 -10.68 -13.73
CA SER A 79 -13.16 -11.59 -12.61
C SER A 79 -13.41 -13.08 -12.90
N ALA A 80 -13.66 -13.45 -14.16
CA ALA A 80 -13.74 -14.83 -14.64
C ALA A 80 -12.46 -15.23 -15.37
#